data_AF-A0A6N8IDS7-F1
#
_entry.id   AF-A0A6N8IDS7-F1
#
_cell.length_a   1.000
_cell.length_b   1.000
_cell.length_c   1.000
_cell.angle_alpha   90.00
_cell.angle_beta   90.00
_cell.angle_gamma   90.00
#
_symmetry.space_group_name_H-M   'P 1'
#
loop_
_entity.id
_entity.type
_entity.pdbx_description
1 polymer ?
#
loop_
_entity_poly.entity_id
_entity_poly.type
_entity_poly.pdbx_seq_one_letter_code
_entity_poly.pdbx_strand_id
1 'polypeptide(L)'
;MAITVLEALRIPQSWSNNAKQLSLNNVLAELVESPLELGDVTVENAFVSFFDALYSEGFRHRYSEVFGVLSNVGAPLSEATATASGYYLEDNCVIQMNLDALTPVVEARCTGEARRGFEKLRDHTFLEIGRLSYNARINDIQDKRFALTLEDINLAQERLDKSNKKLEAAEHRIESAQRENVTILGIFAAIVIAFTAGMGFTASVLQNIDAVSIYRLVFVIMLMGLMLFNLLYALFRFVHRVTKPEDDPGAILPARTYVGINIAGALMLLAVCVARHYGI
;
A
#
# COMPACT_ATOMS: atom_id res chain seq x y z
N MET A 1 2.95 34.52 -36.20
CA MET A 1 2.76 35.34 -37.41
C MET A 1 1.94 34.46 -38.33
N ALA A 2 0.62 34.49 -38.15
CA ALA A 2 -0.33 33.61 -38.83
C ALA A 2 -0.36 33.98 -40.32
N ILE A 3 -0.34 32.95 -41.15
CA ILE A 3 -0.59 33.08 -42.58
C ILE A 3 -2.02 33.59 -42.67
N THR A 4 -2.26 34.80 -43.19
CA THR A 4 -3.64 35.32 -43.29
C THR A 4 -4.52 34.26 -43.96
N VAL A 5 -5.76 34.01 -43.50
CA VAL A 5 -6.62 32.92 -44.02
C VAL A 5 -6.69 32.92 -45.56
N LEU A 6 -6.58 34.11 -46.17
CA LEU A 6 -6.50 34.33 -47.62
C LEU A 6 -5.28 33.66 -48.30
N GLU A 7 -4.15 33.60 -47.62
CA GLU A 7 -2.95 32.94 -48.13
C GLU A 7 -3.07 31.41 -48.04
N ALA A 8 -3.74 30.88 -47.02
CA ALA A 8 -4.11 29.46 -46.95
C ALA A 8 -5.12 29.06 -48.06
N LEU A 9 -5.97 30.00 -48.51
CA LEU A 9 -6.96 29.79 -49.57
C LEU A 9 -6.39 29.87 -51.01
N ARG A 10 -5.08 30.10 -51.19
CA ARG A 10 -4.48 30.17 -52.54
C ARG A 10 -4.58 28.84 -53.28
N ILE A 11 -5.09 28.90 -54.51
CA ILE A 11 -5.24 27.75 -55.40
C ILE A 11 -3.97 27.61 -56.28
N PRO A 12 -3.24 26.48 -56.21
CA PRO A 12 -2.06 26.25 -57.05
C PRO A 12 -2.43 26.03 -58.53
N GLN A 13 -1.48 26.32 -59.44
CA GLN A 13 -1.62 26.10 -60.89
C GLN A 13 -1.85 24.62 -61.26
N SER A 14 -1.29 23.68 -60.50
CA SER A 14 -1.56 22.23 -60.63
C SER A 14 -1.96 21.67 -59.26
N TRP A 15 -3.17 21.13 -59.15
CA TRP A 15 -3.74 20.76 -57.84
C TRP A 15 -4.06 19.27 -57.74
N SER A 16 -3.00 18.47 -57.54
CA SER A 16 -3.13 17.03 -57.27
C SER A 16 -3.93 16.75 -55.99
N ASN A 17 -4.49 15.55 -55.84
CA ASN A 17 -5.25 15.18 -54.63
C ASN A 17 -4.45 15.34 -53.32
N ASN A 18 -3.14 15.11 -53.33
CA ASN A 18 -2.30 15.33 -52.16
C ASN A 18 -2.09 16.82 -51.87
N ALA A 19 -1.94 17.65 -52.91
CA ALA A 19 -1.87 19.10 -52.76
C ALA A 19 -3.22 19.68 -52.30
N LYS A 20 -4.35 19.17 -52.81
CA LYS A 20 -5.70 19.50 -52.32
C LYS A 20 -5.87 19.20 -50.85
N GLN A 21 -5.41 18.02 -50.41
CA GLN A 21 -5.45 17.66 -48.99
C GLN A 21 -4.58 18.58 -48.13
N LEU A 22 -3.35 18.87 -48.56
CA LEU A 22 -2.45 19.75 -47.81
C LEU A 22 -3.02 21.18 -47.69
N SER A 23 -3.54 21.73 -48.79
CA SER A 23 -4.22 23.03 -48.78
C SER A 23 -5.42 23.03 -47.84
N LEU A 24 -6.23 21.97 -47.86
CA LEU A 24 -7.34 21.82 -46.92
C LEU A 24 -6.87 21.76 -45.47
N ASN A 25 -5.82 21.00 -45.15
CA ASN A 25 -5.27 20.91 -43.79
C ASN A 25 -4.79 22.28 -43.29
N ASN A 26 -4.13 23.06 -44.16
CA ASN A 26 -3.67 24.41 -43.81
C ASN A 26 -4.84 25.35 -43.55
N VAL A 27 -5.88 25.31 -44.40
CA VAL A 27 -7.11 26.09 -44.17
C VAL A 27 -7.77 25.69 -42.85
N LEU A 28 -7.89 24.38 -42.58
CA LEU A 28 -8.45 23.90 -41.31
C LEU A 28 -7.64 24.38 -40.11
N ALA A 29 -6.31 24.39 -40.18
CA ALA A 29 -5.46 24.89 -39.10
C ALA A 29 -5.75 26.37 -38.80
N GLU A 30 -5.83 27.22 -39.83
CA GLU A 30 -6.19 28.63 -39.67
C GLU A 30 -7.62 28.82 -39.12
N LEU A 31 -8.56 27.97 -39.54
CA LEU A 31 -9.94 28.00 -39.04
C LEU A 31 -10.06 27.58 -37.57
N VAL A 32 -9.03 26.95 -36.98
CA VAL A 32 -9.02 26.62 -35.56
C VAL A 32 -8.39 27.74 -34.73
N GLU A 33 -7.38 28.44 -35.24
CA GLU A 33 -6.63 29.43 -34.47
C GLU A 33 -7.44 30.67 -34.08
N SER A 34 -8.41 31.11 -34.90
CA SER A 34 -9.14 32.35 -34.64
C SER A 34 -10.55 32.38 -35.26
N PRO A 35 -11.53 33.08 -34.65
CA PRO A 35 -12.85 33.27 -35.23
C PRO A 35 -12.78 33.98 -36.59
N LEU A 36 -13.61 33.53 -37.53
CA LEU A 36 -13.70 34.10 -38.86
C LEU A 36 -14.53 35.39 -38.83
N GLU A 37 -13.98 36.47 -39.34
CA GLU A 37 -14.71 37.71 -39.57
C GLU A 37 -15.37 37.67 -40.96
N LEU A 38 -16.61 37.17 -41.04
CA LEU A 38 -17.43 37.25 -42.26
C LEU A 38 -18.07 38.63 -42.42
N GLY A 39 -18.21 39.07 -43.67
CA GLY A 39 -18.66 40.43 -44.01
C GLY A 39 -17.72 41.15 -44.98
N ASP A 40 -16.48 40.68 -45.11
CA ASP A 40 -15.60 41.04 -46.22
C ASP A 40 -15.89 40.14 -47.44
N VAL A 41 -16.43 40.76 -48.50
CA VAL A 41 -16.74 40.12 -49.78
C VAL A 41 -15.50 39.42 -50.37
N THR A 42 -14.29 39.92 -50.10
CA THR A 42 -13.03 39.34 -50.56
C THR A 42 -12.78 37.98 -49.94
N VAL A 43 -12.98 37.86 -48.62
CA VAL A 43 -12.79 36.61 -47.87
C VAL A 43 -13.82 35.57 -48.29
N GLU A 44 -15.09 35.97 -48.38
CA GLU A 44 -16.15 35.07 -48.85
C GLU A 44 -15.89 34.56 -50.28
N ASN A 45 -15.48 35.45 -51.20
CA ASN A 45 -15.14 35.07 -52.58
C ASN A 45 -13.98 34.07 -52.63
N ALA A 46 -12.98 34.23 -51.75
CA ALA A 46 -11.85 33.33 -51.65
C ALA A 46 -12.30 31.94 -51.18
N PHE A 47 -13.15 31.84 -50.16
CA PHE A 47 -13.70 30.56 -49.69
C PHE A 47 -14.57 29.87 -50.75
N VAL A 48 -15.43 30.61 -51.45
CA VAL A 48 -16.27 30.06 -52.53
C VAL A 48 -15.38 29.48 -53.63
N SER A 49 -14.41 30.27 -54.12
CA SER A 49 -13.47 29.84 -55.16
C SER A 49 -12.65 28.63 -54.72
N PHE A 50 -12.19 28.63 -53.46
CA PHE A 50 -11.42 27.53 -52.89
C PHE A 50 -12.23 26.24 -52.83
N PHE A 51 -13.44 26.25 -52.28
CA PHE A 51 -14.25 25.03 -52.16
C PHE A 51 -14.74 24.50 -53.50
N ASP A 52 -15.09 25.37 -54.44
CA ASP A 52 -15.45 24.97 -55.81
C ASP A 52 -14.27 24.29 -56.52
N ALA A 53 -13.09 24.89 -56.45
CA ALA A 53 -11.90 24.28 -57.03
C ALA A 53 -11.44 23.02 -56.26
N LEU A 54 -11.59 22.99 -54.94
CA LEU A 54 -11.16 21.86 -54.10
C LEU A 54 -11.93 20.60 -54.47
N TYR A 55 -13.26 20.70 -54.47
CA TYR A 55 -14.15 19.57 -54.71
C TYR A 55 -14.43 19.30 -56.20
N SER A 56 -13.92 20.14 -57.09
CA SER A 56 -13.85 19.82 -58.52
C SER A 56 -13.19 18.46 -58.74
N GLU A 57 -13.66 17.73 -59.76
CA GLU A 57 -13.11 16.43 -60.17
C GLU A 57 -13.24 15.31 -59.12
N GLY A 58 -14.21 15.44 -58.20
CA GLY A 58 -14.55 14.35 -57.27
C GLY A 58 -13.51 14.11 -56.16
N PHE A 59 -12.73 15.13 -55.79
CA PHE A 59 -11.81 15.04 -54.66
C PHE A 59 -12.53 14.62 -53.38
N ARG A 60 -11.95 13.66 -52.66
CA ARG A 60 -12.41 13.19 -51.35
C ARG A 60 -11.32 13.45 -50.32
N HIS A 61 -11.61 14.34 -49.38
CA HIS A 61 -10.68 14.63 -48.28
C HIS A 61 -10.51 13.41 -47.36
N ARG A 62 -9.33 13.29 -46.75
CA ARG A 62 -8.94 12.20 -45.85
C ARG A 62 -9.28 12.55 -44.42
N TYR A 63 -10.18 11.76 -43.84
CA TYR A 63 -10.69 11.91 -42.48
C TYR A 63 -9.58 11.82 -41.42
N SER A 64 -8.59 10.96 -41.66
CA SER A 64 -7.42 10.81 -40.79
C SER A 64 -6.53 12.05 -40.73
N GLU A 65 -6.47 12.82 -41.82
CA GLU A 65 -5.69 14.05 -41.84
C GLU A 65 -6.45 15.23 -41.24
N VAL A 66 -7.78 15.28 -41.43
CA VAL A 66 -8.64 16.20 -40.68
C VAL A 66 -8.48 15.97 -39.17
N PHE A 67 -8.54 14.71 -38.73
CA PHE A 67 -8.26 14.35 -37.33
C PHE A 67 -6.86 14.83 -36.89
N GLY A 68 -5.82 14.59 -37.71
CA GLY A 68 -4.46 15.01 -37.39
C GLY A 68 -4.31 16.51 -37.18
N VAL A 69 -5.03 17.33 -37.95
CA VAL A 69 -5.07 18.79 -37.73
C VAL A 69 -5.74 19.10 -36.40
N LEU A 70 -6.94 18.56 -36.17
CA LEU A 70 -7.74 18.82 -34.95
C LEU A 70 -7.06 18.32 -33.66
N SER A 71 -6.32 17.22 -33.72
CA SER A 71 -5.63 16.64 -32.56
C SER A 71 -4.32 17.36 -32.21
N ASN A 72 -3.73 18.10 -33.16
CA ASN A 72 -2.48 18.83 -32.97
C ASN A 72 -2.70 20.27 -32.49
N VAL A 73 -3.91 20.80 -32.62
CA VAL A 73 -4.29 22.10 -32.06
C VAL A 73 -4.23 22.00 -30.54
N GLY A 74 -3.44 22.88 -29.93
CA GLY A 74 -3.37 22.99 -28.47
C GLY A 74 -2.45 21.99 -27.78
N ALA A 75 -1.60 21.25 -28.50
CA ALA A 75 -0.55 20.45 -27.88
C ALA A 75 0.53 21.37 -27.28
N PRO A 76 0.67 21.47 -25.95
CA PRO A 76 1.80 22.18 -25.38
C PRO A 76 3.04 21.33 -25.68
N LEU A 77 4.05 21.94 -26.30
CA LEU A 77 5.41 21.38 -26.36
C LEU A 77 6.10 21.37 -24.97
N SER A 78 5.38 21.68 -23.88
CA SER A 78 5.96 21.78 -22.54
C SER A 78 5.04 21.20 -21.46
N GLU A 79 5.68 20.33 -20.70
CA GLU A 79 5.30 19.60 -19.49
C GLU A 79 4.32 20.27 -18.50
N ALA A 80 3.48 19.39 -17.93
CA ALA A 80 3.12 19.31 -16.51
C ALA A 80 2.00 20.17 -15.90
N THR A 81 1.38 21.14 -16.58
CA THR A 81 0.36 21.98 -15.90
C THR A 81 -0.95 22.25 -16.64
N ALA A 82 -1.10 21.84 -17.89
CA ALA A 82 -2.40 21.96 -18.56
C ALA A 82 -3.26 20.73 -18.22
N THR A 83 -4.29 20.90 -17.40
CA THR A 83 -5.40 19.95 -17.38
C THR A 83 -5.95 19.90 -18.82
N ALA A 84 -5.67 18.79 -19.51
CA ALA A 84 -6.02 18.58 -20.91
C ALA A 84 -7.49 18.94 -21.22
N SER A 85 -8.37 18.91 -20.23
CA SER A 85 -9.77 19.25 -20.34
C SER A 85 -10.08 20.72 -20.72
N GLY A 86 -9.23 21.70 -20.42
CA GLY A 86 -9.53 23.11 -20.70
C GLY A 86 -9.35 23.51 -22.16
N TYR A 87 -8.30 22.96 -22.80
CA TYR A 87 -7.84 23.41 -24.11
C TYR A 87 -8.66 22.85 -25.27
N TYR A 88 -9.11 21.59 -25.18
CA TYR A 88 -9.91 20.97 -26.24
C TYR A 88 -11.36 21.47 -26.31
N LEU A 89 -11.83 22.22 -25.31
CA LEU A 89 -13.19 22.76 -25.29
C LEU A 89 -13.28 24.17 -25.91
N GLU A 90 -12.25 25.02 -25.76
CA GLU A 90 -12.29 26.39 -26.27
C GLU A 90 -11.88 26.46 -27.76
N ASP A 91 -10.76 25.84 -28.15
CA ASP A 91 -10.24 25.96 -29.53
C ASP A 91 -11.09 25.18 -30.56
N ASN A 92 -11.64 24.02 -30.16
CA ASN A 92 -12.52 23.25 -31.04
C ASN A 92 -13.89 23.92 -31.26
N CYS A 93 -14.30 24.84 -30.38
CA CYS A 93 -15.50 25.65 -30.62
C CYS A 93 -15.27 26.67 -31.74
N VAL A 94 -14.05 27.16 -31.94
CA VAL A 94 -13.73 28.17 -32.95
C VAL A 94 -13.93 27.62 -34.36
N ILE A 95 -13.37 26.45 -34.67
CA ILE A 95 -13.59 25.83 -36.00
C ILE A 95 -15.05 25.43 -36.21
N GLN A 96 -15.76 25.00 -35.16
CA GLN A 96 -17.20 24.73 -35.24
C GLN A 96 -17.96 26.00 -35.64
N MET A 97 -17.73 27.11 -34.92
CA MET A 97 -18.32 28.41 -35.23
C MET A 97 -17.97 28.87 -36.64
N ASN A 98 -16.72 28.70 -37.07
CA ASN A 98 -16.27 29.14 -38.39
C ASN A 98 -16.91 28.33 -39.53
N LEU A 99 -17.00 27.01 -39.38
CA LEU A 99 -17.66 26.15 -40.38
C LEU A 99 -19.18 26.38 -40.41
N ASP A 100 -19.81 26.64 -39.25
CA ASP A 100 -21.21 27.04 -39.19
C ASP A 100 -21.44 28.39 -39.88
N ALA A 101 -20.54 29.36 -39.65
CA ALA A 101 -20.63 30.69 -40.26
C ALA A 101 -20.42 30.64 -41.79
N LEU A 102 -19.55 29.75 -42.29
CA LEU A 102 -19.33 29.52 -43.72
C LEU A 102 -20.49 28.77 -44.41
N THR A 103 -21.30 28.05 -43.66
CA THR A 103 -22.42 27.25 -44.20
C THR A 103 -23.35 28.05 -45.14
N PRO A 104 -23.93 29.20 -44.74
CA PRO A 104 -24.82 29.97 -45.62
C PRO A 104 -24.12 30.48 -46.88
N VAL A 105 -22.83 30.81 -46.80
CA VAL A 105 -22.03 31.29 -47.95
C VAL A 105 -21.85 30.15 -48.96
N VAL A 106 -21.45 28.96 -48.48
CA VAL A 106 -21.26 27.77 -49.33
C VAL A 106 -22.59 27.30 -49.92
N GLU A 107 -23.66 27.30 -49.14
CA GLU A 107 -24.99 26.93 -49.61
C GLU A 107 -25.50 27.89 -50.68
N ALA A 108 -25.31 29.20 -50.53
CA ALA A 108 -25.83 30.16 -51.50
C ALA A 108 -24.99 30.27 -52.79
N ARG A 109 -23.67 30.05 -52.71
CA ARG A 109 -22.74 30.53 -53.75
C ARG A 109 -21.88 29.46 -54.39
N CYS A 110 -21.70 28.29 -53.77
CA CYS A 110 -20.86 27.22 -54.33
C CYS A 110 -21.66 26.26 -55.24
N THR A 111 -20.92 25.49 -56.04
CA THR A 111 -21.43 24.38 -56.85
C THR A 111 -22.01 23.25 -56.01
N GLY A 112 -22.87 22.41 -56.61
CA GLY A 112 -23.48 21.27 -55.92
C GLY A 112 -22.48 20.21 -55.45
N GLU A 113 -21.33 20.08 -56.12
CA GLU A 113 -20.24 19.19 -55.69
C GLU A 113 -19.53 19.76 -54.46
N ALA A 114 -19.18 21.05 -54.48
CA ALA A 114 -18.55 21.73 -53.36
C ALA A 114 -19.43 21.77 -52.12
N ARG A 115 -20.74 22.00 -52.28
CA ARG A 115 -21.70 21.96 -51.16
C ARG A 115 -21.68 20.59 -50.46
N ARG A 116 -21.81 19.50 -51.22
CA ARG A 116 -21.75 18.13 -50.67
C ARG A 116 -20.39 17.81 -50.04
N GLY A 117 -19.30 18.29 -50.63
CA GLY A 117 -17.95 18.13 -50.08
C GLY A 117 -17.78 18.85 -48.75
N PHE A 118 -18.23 20.09 -48.67
CA PHE A 118 -18.21 20.92 -47.47
C PHE A 118 -19.09 20.33 -46.36
N GLU A 119 -20.31 19.89 -46.68
CA GLU A 119 -21.20 19.22 -45.71
C GLU A 119 -20.52 18.01 -45.06
N LYS A 120 -19.85 17.16 -45.86
CA LYS A 120 -19.10 16.01 -45.35
C LYS A 120 -17.92 16.41 -44.48
N LEU A 121 -17.20 17.48 -44.87
CA LEU A 121 -16.08 18.00 -44.09
C LEU A 121 -16.57 18.51 -42.74
N ARG A 122 -17.65 19.31 -42.72
CA ARG A 122 -18.26 19.84 -41.51
C ARG A 122 -18.73 18.71 -40.58
N ASP A 123 -19.49 17.75 -41.11
CA ASP A 123 -19.98 16.60 -40.35
C ASP A 123 -18.83 15.79 -39.73
N HIS A 124 -17.79 15.49 -40.51
CA HIS A 124 -16.61 14.75 -40.02
C HIS A 124 -15.84 15.55 -38.95
N THR A 125 -15.59 16.84 -39.17
CA THR A 125 -14.94 17.72 -38.19
C THR A 125 -15.73 17.76 -36.88
N PHE A 126 -17.05 17.89 -36.93
CA PHE A 126 -17.89 17.96 -35.73
C PHE A 126 -17.88 16.65 -34.94
N LEU A 127 -17.90 15.52 -35.65
CA LEU A 127 -17.80 14.20 -35.06
C LEU A 127 -16.44 13.99 -34.36
N GLU A 128 -15.33 14.42 -34.98
CA GLU A 128 -14.00 14.32 -34.37
C GLU A 128 -13.85 15.23 -33.14
N ILE A 129 -14.42 16.45 -33.17
CA ILE A 129 -14.47 17.33 -32.00
C ILE A 129 -15.24 16.67 -30.85
N GLY A 130 -16.37 16.05 -31.13
CA GLY A 130 -17.13 15.28 -30.14
C GLY A 130 -16.32 14.13 -29.55
N ARG A 131 -15.53 13.42 -30.37
CA ARG A 131 -14.64 12.34 -29.92
C ARG A 131 -13.49 12.84 -29.06
N LEU A 132 -12.81 13.91 -29.47
CA LEU A 132 -11.74 14.54 -28.69
C LEU A 132 -12.25 15.02 -27.33
N SER A 133 -13.42 15.64 -27.30
CA SER A 133 -14.09 16.10 -26.09
C SER A 133 -14.48 14.94 -25.16
N TYR A 134 -14.98 13.84 -25.73
CA TYR A 134 -15.27 12.61 -24.98
C TYR A 134 -13.99 12.03 -24.36
N ASN A 135 -12.92 11.88 -25.14
CA ASN A 135 -11.64 11.34 -24.67
C ASN A 135 -11.03 12.21 -23.56
N ALA A 136 -11.04 13.53 -23.72
CA ALA A 136 -10.56 14.46 -22.69
C ALA A 136 -11.32 14.29 -21.36
N ARG A 137 -12.65 14.15 -21.42
CA ARG A 137 -13.48 13.87 -20.22
C ARG A 137 -13.16 12.51 -19.59
N ILE A 138 -12.95 11.47 -20.40
CA ILE A 138 -12.58 10.15 -19.88
C ILE A 138 -11.24 10.20 -19.17
N ASN A 139 -10.25 10.89 -19.74
CA ASN A 139 -8.94 11.06 -19.12
C ASN A 139 -9.05 11.82 -17.78
N ASP A 140 -9.80 12.91 -17.71
CA ASP A 140 -10.04 13.63 -16.44
C ASP A 140 -10.71 12.75 -15.37
N ILE A 141 -11.70 11.94 -15.76
CA ILE A 141 -12.33 10.98 -14.85
C ILE A 141 -11.31 9.91 -14.40
N GLN A 142 -10.45 9.44 -15.30
CA GLN A 142 -9.41 8.46 -14.97
C GLN A 142 -8.37 9.04 -14.01
N ASP A 143 -7.91 10.27 -14.23
CA ASP A 143 -6.95 10.96 -13.37
C ASP A 143 -7.52 11.13 -11.95
N LYS A 144 -8.78 11.57 -11.84
CA LYS A 144 -9.49 11.68 -10.55
C LYS A 144 -9.63 10.33 -9.85
N ARG A 145 -9.98 9.27 -10.59
CA ARG A 145 -10.08 7.91 -10.04
C ARG A 145 -8.72 7.38 -9.59
N PHE A 146 -7.66 7.69 -10.33
CA PHE A 146 -6.30 7.28 -9.99
C PHE A 146 -5.84 7.96 -8.69
N ALA A 147 -6.10 9.26 -8.54
CA ALA A 147 -5.80 10.00 -7.32
C ALA A 147 -6.51 9.39 -6.08
N LEU A 148 -7.81 9.10 -6.20
CA LEU A 148 -8.58 8.43 -5.14
C LEU A 148 -8.04 7.03 -4.81
N THR A 149 -7.68 6.26 -5.83
CA THR A 149 -7.10 4.91 -5.65
C THR A 149 -5.76 4.98 -4.91
N LEU A 150 -4.94 5.99 -5.20
CA LEU A 150 -3.65 6.19 -4.51
C LEU A 150 -3.85 6.57 -3.04
N GLU A 151 -4.87 7.36 -2.72
CA GLU A 151 -5.26 7.68 -1.34
C GLU A 151 -5.71 6.42 -0.58
N ASP A 152 -6.56 5.60 -1.19
CA ASP A 152 -7.02 4.32 -0.60
C ASP A 152 -5.85 3.35 -0.33
N ILE A 153 -4.88 3.27 -1.24
CA ILE A 153 -3.66 2.46 -1.08
C ILE A 153 -2.84 2.96 0.13
N ASN A 154 -2.64 4.27 0.26
CA ASN A 154 -1.90 4.84 1.38
C ASN A 154 -2.60 4.56 2.73
N LEU A 155 -3.92 4.69 2.79
CA LEU A 155 -4.72 4.36 3.96
C LEU A 155 -4.66 2.87 4.30
N ALA A 156 -4.70 2.00 3.30
CA ALA A 156 -4.55 0.56 3.50
C ALA A 156 -3.17 0.21 4.06
N GLN A 157 -2.11 0.86 3.58
CA GLN A 157 -0.75 0.64 4.06
C GLN A 157 -0.57 1.11 5.52
N GLU A 158 -1.13 2.27 5.89
CA GLU A 158 -1.12 2.74 7.28
C GLU A 158 -1.86 1.75 8.22
N ARG A 159 -2.98 1.18 7.76
CA ARG A 159 -3.72 0.16 8.51
C ARG A 159 -2.92 -1.14 8.67
N LEU A 160 -2.21 -1.56 7.63
CA LEU A 160 -1.33 -2.73 7.68
C LEU A 160 -0.18 -2.52 8.68
N ASP A 161 0.48 -1.36 8.66
CA ASP A 161 1.55 -1.06 9.61
C ASP A 161 1.05 -1.05 11.06
N LYS A 162 -0.13 -0.48 11.31
CA LYS A 162 -0.77 -0.53 12.64
C LYS A 162 -1.11 -1.96 13.05
N SER A 163 -1.57 -2.79 12.11
CA SER A 163 -1.88 -4.20 12.37
C SER A 163 -0.62 -5.00 12.69
N ASN A 164 0.46 -4.82 11.94
CA ASN A 164 1.75 -5.49 12.17
C ASN A 164 2.31 -5.13 13.55
N LYS A 165 2.31 -3.84 13.94
CA LYS A 165 2.74 -3.43 15.28
C LYS A 165 1.91 -4.07 16.40
N LYS A 166 0.59 -4.23 16.19
CA LYS A 166 -0.28 -4.92 17.16
C LYS A 166 0.03 -6.42 17.22
N LEU A 167 0.36 -7.03 16.08
CA LEU A 167 0.74 -8.44 16.00
C LEU A 167 2.05 -8.69 16.73
N GLU A 168 3.10 -7.90 16.46
CA GLU A 168 4.39 -7.97 17.18
C GLU A 168 4.20 -7.80 18.70
N ALA A 169 3.37 -6.84 19.12
CA ALA A 169 3.07 -6.65 20.53
C ALA A 169 2.30 -7.84 21.14
N ALA A 170 1.43 -8.50 20.37
CA ALA A 170 0.72 -9.70 20.80
C ALA A 170 1.66 -10.91 20.89
N GLU A 171 2.54 -11.10 19.91
CA GLU A 171 3.58 -12.14 19.92
C GLU A 171 4.47 -12.01 21.15
N HIS A 172 4.98 -10.80 21.44
CA HIS A 172 5.79 -10.58 22.64
C HIS A 172 5.03 -10.89 23.94
N ARG A 173 3.72 -10.56 24.02
CA ARG A 173 2.87 -10.92 25.16
C ARG A 173 2.64 -12.42 25.28
N ILE A 174 2.53 -13.13 24.15
CA ILE A 174 2.39 -14.59 24.13
C ILE A 174 3.69 -15.23 24.59
N GLU A 175 4.85 -14.77 24.11
CA GLU A 175 6.16 -15.27 24.55
C GLU A 175 6.38 -15.05 26.05
N SER A 176 6.02 -13.87 26.57
CA SER A 176 6.11 -13.60 28.01
C SER A 176 5.18 -14.51 28.81
N ALA A 177 3.92 -14.64 28.39
CA ALA A 177 2.94 -15.52 29.05
C ALA A 177 3.37 -16.99 29.02
N GLN A 178 3.96 -17.46 27.91
CA GLN A 178 4.48 -18.82 27.80
C GLN A 178 5.63 -19.06 28.80
N ARG A 179 6.54 -18.09 28.94
CA ARG A 179 7.64 -18.17 29.91
C ARG A 179 7.14 -18.20 31.35
N GLU A 180 6.15 -17.38 31.67
CA GLU A 180 5.47 -17.37 32.98
C GLU A 180 4.77 -18.72 33.25
N ASN A 181 4.06 -19.27 32.25
CA ASN A 181 3.39 -20.56 32.38
C ASN A 181 4.37 -21.72 32.61
N VAL A 182 5.49 -21.77 31.87
CA VAL A 182 6.54 -22.77 32.08
C VAL A 182 7.14 -22.65 33.48
N THR A 183 7.33 -21.42 33.95
CA THR A 183 7.80 -21.13 35.32
C THR A 183 6.83 -21.66 36.37
N ILE A 184 5.55 -21.31 36.26
CA ILE A 184 4.50 -21.75 37.19
C ILE A 184 4.42 -23.28 37.21
N LEU A 185 4.44 -23.93 36.03
CA LEU A 185 4.43 -25.39 35.94
C LEU A 185 5.65 -26.02 36.60
N GLY A 186 6.84 -25.43 36.42
CA GLY A 186 8.08 -25.86 37.08
C GLY A 186 7.99 -25.77 38.61
N ILE A 187 7.40 -24.70 39.14
CA ILE A 187 7.15 -24.53 40.59
C ILE A 187 6.20 -25.63 41.08
N PHE A 188 5.07 -25.85 40.40
CA PHE A 188 4.11 -26.88 40.77
C PHE A 188 4.72 -28.29 40.74
N ALA A 189 5.44 -28.63 39.68
CA ALA A 189 6.09 -29.94 39.54
C ALA A 189 7.05 -30.22 40.71
N ALA A 190 7.84 -29.23 41.09
CA ALA A 190 8.80 -29.40 42.16
C ALA A 190 8.16 -29.49 43.56
N ILE A 191 7.07 -28.74 43.81
CA ILE A 191 6.25 -28.89 45.03
C ILE A 191 5.70 -30.31 45.11
N VAL A 192 5.12 -30.82 44.02
CA VAL A 192 4.57 -32.19 43.95
C VAL A 192 5.67 -33.23 44.21
N ILE A 193 6.82 -33.13 43.55
CA ILE A 193 7.96 -34.04 43.74
C ILE A 193 8.43 -34.04 45.21
N ALA A 194 8.62 -32.86 45.80
CA ALA A 194 9.06 -32.74 47.19
C ALA A 194 8.05 -33.37 48.16
N PHE A 195 6.76 -33.16 47.94
CA PHE A 195 5.70 -33.71 48.78
C PHE A 195 5.60 -35.25 48.64
N THR A 196 5.59 -35.76 47.42
CA THR A 196 5.56 -37.22 47.15
C THR A 196 6.79 -37.92 47.71
N ALA A 197 7.99 -37.35 47.50
CA ALA A 197 9.23 -37.89 48.06
C ALA A 197 9.21 -37.87 49.60
N GLY A 198 8.80 -36.75 50.20
CA GLY A 198 8.69 -36.62 51.66
C GLY A 198 7.71 -37.62 52.28
N MET A 199 6.54 -37.84 51.66
CA MET A 199 5.58 -38.84 52.09
C MET A 199 6.12 -40.27 51.95
N GLY A 200 6.77 -40.59 50.81
CA GLY A 200 7.37 -41.90 50.57
C GLY A 200 8.47 -42.24 51.59
N PHE A 201 9.33 -41.28 51.93
CA PHE A 201 10.34 -41.46 52.96
C PHE A 201 9.72 -41.62 54.35
N THR A 202 8.72 -40.81 54.70
CA THR A 202 8.00 -40.93 55.98
C THR A 202 7.38 -42.31 56.14
N ALA A 203 6.69 -42.81 55.10
CA ALA A 203 6.10 -44.15 55.12
C ALA A 203 7.17 -45.24 55.29
N SER A 204 8.29 -45.13 54.58
CA SER A 204 9.40 -46.10 54.65
C SER A 204 10.03 -46.15 56.04
N VAL A 205 10.20 -44.99 56.70
CA VAL A 205 10.70 -44.89 58.07
C VAL A 205 9.73 -45.54 59.05
N LEU A 206 8.43 -45.25 58.95
CA LEU A 206 7.42 -45.84 59.83
C LEU A 206 7.33 -47.37 59.66
N GLN A 207 7.48 -47.88 58.43
CA GLN A 207 7.46 -49.33 58.18
C GLN A 207 8.66 -50.06 58.77
N ASN A 208 9.83 -49.41 58.86
CA ASN A 208 11.07 -50.03 59.32
C ASN A 208 11.44 -49.65 60.77
N ILE A 209 10.53 -49.01 61.51
CA ILE A 209 10.80 -48.51 62.87
C ILE A 209 11.11 -49.62 63.87
N ASP A 210 10.50 -50.80 63.69
CA ASP A 210 10.65 -51.95 64.59
C ASP A 210 11.78 -52.90 64.15
N ALA A 211 12.12 -52.91 62.85
CA ALA A 211 13.10 -53.84 62.29
C ALA A 211 14.56 -53.40 62.47
N VAL A 212 14.80 -52.12 62.78
CA VAL A 212 16.13 -51.51 62.76
C VAL A 212 16.47 -50.91 64.12
N SER A 213 17.71 -51.11 64.59
CA SER A 213 18.18 -50.51 65.84
C SER A 213 17.96 -48.98 65.84
N ILE A 214 17.52 -48.44 66.97
CA ILE A 214 17.19 -47.01 67.13
C ILE A 214 18.28 -46.08 66.59
N TYR A 215 19.57 -46.35 66.84
CA TYR A 215 20.68 -45.52 66.35
C TYR A 215 20.79 -45.47 64.81
N ARG A 216 20.55 -46.61 64.13
CA ARG A 216 20.58 -46.66 62.66
C ARG A 216 19.35 -45.96 62.07
N LEU A 217 18.19 -46.14 62.71
CA LEU A 217 16.95 -45.48 62.31
C LEU A 217 17.09 -43.95 62.43
N VAL A 218 17.51 -43.45 63.59
CA VAL A 218 17.71 -42.01 63.82
C VAL A 218 18.75 -41.43 62.86
N PHE A 219 19.83 -42.15 62.59
CA PHE A 219 20.83 -41.73 61.61
C PHE A 219 20.24 -41.55 60.21
N VAL A 220 19.46 -42.52 59.72
CA VAL A 220 18.84 -42.44 58.39
C VAL A 220 17.76 -41.35 58.33
N ILE A 221 16.93 -41.22 59.36
CA ILE A 221 15.92 -40.14 59.45
C ILE A 221 16.61 -38.78 59.39
N MET A 222 17.69 -38.60 60.14
CA MET A 222 18.41 -37.34 60.20
C MET A 222 19.13 -37.01 58.89
N LEU A 223 19.75 -38.01 58.25
CA LEU A 223 20.37 -37.86 56.94
C LEU A 223 19.32 -37.46 55.88
N MET A 224 18.17 -38.13 55.88
CA MET A 224 17.06 -37.83 54.97
C MET A 224 16.45 -36.45 55.23
N GLY A 225 16.26 -36.07 56.50
CA GLY A 225 15.78 -34.74 56.87
C GLY A 225 16.73 -33.64 56.40
N LEU A 226 18.05 -33.85 56.53
CA LEU A 226 19.06 -32.92 56.03
C LEU A 226 19.08 -32.84 54.50
N MET A 227 18.96 -33.98 53.80
CA MET A 227 18.86 -34.03 52.35
C MET A 227 17.60 -33.30 51.85
N LEU A 228 16.45 -33.57 52.46
CA LEU A 228 15.16 -32.97 52.11
C LEU A 228 15.15 -31.47 52.40
N PHE A 229 15.75 -31.03 53.52
CA PHE A 229 15.94 -29.61 53.81
C PHE A 229 16.78 -28.91 52.73
N ASN A 230 17.89 -29.52 52.30
CA ASN A 230 18.73 -28.96 51.23
C ASN A 230 18.01 -28.90 49.89
N LEU A 231 17.23 -29.93 49.56
CA LEU A 231 16.40 -29.97 48.35
C LEU A 231 15.33 -28.87 48.38
N LEU A 232 14.63 -28.70 49.50
CA LEU A 232 13.64 -27.63 49.68
C LEU A 232 14.27 -26.25 49.61
N TYR A 233 15.44 -26.05 50.21
CA TYR A 233 16.17 -24.78 50.14
C TYR A 233 16.56 -24.44 48.70
N ALA A 234 17.13 -25.40 47.95
CA ALA A 234 17.46 -25.24 46.55
C ALA A 234 16.22 -24.90 45.71
N LEU A 235 15.10 -25.59 45.99
CA LEU A 235 13.85 -25.35 45.30
C LEU A 235 13.28 -23.97 45.58
N PHE A 236 13.13 -23.57 46.84
CA PHE A 236 12.62 -22.24 47.18
C PHE A 236 13.50 -21.13 46.60
N ARG A 237 14.83 -21.29 46.66
CA ARG A 237 15.76 -20.34 46.04
C ARG A 237 15.57 -20.25 44.53
N PHE A 238 15.36 -21.40 43.87
CA PHE A 238 15.04 -21.43 42.44
C PHE A 238 13.71 -20.70 42.15
N VAL A 239 12.64 -21.02 42.88
CA VAL A 239 11.33 -20.36 42.74
C VAL A 239 11.45 -18.84 42.90
N HIS A 240 12.08 -18.38 43.99
CA HIS A 240 12.26 -16.95 44.25
C HIS A 240 13.04 -16.25 43.15
N ARG A 241 14.13 -16.85 42.65
CA ARG A 241 14.93 -16.28 41.58
C ARG A 241 14.16 -16.14 40.26
N VAL A 242 13.27 -17.08 39.96
CA VAL A 242 12.47 -17.03 38.74
C VAL A 242 11.28 -16.08 38.89
N THR A 243 10.66 -15.99 40.07
CA THR A 243 9.55 -15.05 40.31
C THR A 243 10.01 -13.61 40.51
N LYS A 244 11.18 -13.39 41.11
CA LYS A 244 11.72 -12.07 41.44
C LYS A 244 13.24 -12.01 41.21
N PRO A 245 13.68 -11.82 39.97
CA PRO A 245 15.10 -11.86 39.62
C PRO A 245 15.92 -10.69 40.20
N GLU A 246 15.27 -9.57 40.56
CA GLU A 246 15.93 -8.38 41.12
C GLU A 246 16.01 -8.37 42.67
N ASP A 247 15.31 -9.27 43.36
CA ASP A 247 15.35 -9.36 44.83
C ASP A 247 16.60 -10.12 45.32
N ASP A 248 17.10 -9.75 46.51
CA ASP A 248 18.28 -10.38 47.12
C ASP A 248 18.03 -11.88 47.37
N PRO A 249 18.85 -12.81 46.82
CA PRO A 249 18.74 -14.25 47.08
C PRO A 249 18.85 -14.65 48.56
N GLY A 250 19.23 -13.75 49.46
CA GLY A 250 19.14 -13.90 50.92
C GLY A 250 17.74 -13.74 51.53
N ALA A 251 16.73 -13.31 50.76
CA ALA A 251 15.40 -12.94 51.26
C ALA A 251 14.56 -14.12 51.80
N ILE A 252 14.77 -15.35 51.32
CA ILE A 252 14.02 -16.52 51.80
C ILE A 252 14.63 -17.05 53.10
N LEU A 253 15.94 -17.26 53.09
CA LEU A 253 16.70 -17.72 54.24
C LEU A 253 18.14 -17.22 54.10
N PRO A 254 18.64 -16.41 55.05
CA PRO A 254 20.00 -15.88 54.99
C PRO A 254 21.02 -17.02 54.88
N ALA A 255 22.04 -16.86 54.04
CA ALA A 255 23.07 -17.88 53.82
C ALA A 255 23.73 -18.34 55.14
N ARG A 256 23.90 -17.43 56.10
CA ARG A 256 24.45 -17.75 57.44
C ARG A 256 23.56 -18.74 58.21
N THR A 257 22.24 -18.57 58.13
CA THR A 257 21.26 -19.47 58.78
C THR A 257 21.23 -20.83 58.09
N TYR A 258 21.26 -20.88 56.76
CA TYR A 258 21.31 -22.12 55.99
C TYR A 258 22.57 -22.95 56.32
N VAL A 259 23.74 -22.30 56.34
CA VAL A 259 25.01 -22.92 56.71
C VAL A 259 24.96 -23.38 58.17
N GLY A 260 24.41 -22.57 59.08
CA GLY A 260 24.23 -22.93 60.49
C GLY A 260 23.39 -24.20 60.70
N ILE A 261 22.25 -24.32 59.99
CA ILE A 261 21.38 -25.51 60.06
C ILE A 261 22.11 -26.76 59.53
N ASN A 262 22.85 -26.64 58.43
CA ASN A 262 23.62 -27.76 57.89
C ASN A 262 24.75 -28.21 58.81
N ILE A 263 25.47 -27.27 59.42
CA ILE A 263 26.50 -27.58 60.43
C ILE A 263 25.87 -28.28 61.64
N ALA A 264 24.74 -27.76 62.15
CA ALA A 264 24.03 -28.38 63.27
C ALA A 264 23.54 -29.80 62.94
N GLY A 265 23.00 -30.01 61.73
CA GLY A 265 22.60 -31.33 61.24
C GLY A 265 23.77 -32.31 61.15
N ALA A 266 24.93 -31.86 60.63
CA ALA A 266 26.14 -32.67 60.56
C ALA A 266 26.68 -33.01 61.96
N LEU A 267 26.67 -32.07 62.90
CA LEU A 267 27.06 -32.31 64.29
C LEU A 267 26.15 -33.31 64.98
N MET A 268 24.84 -33.23 64.74
CA MET A 268 23.90 -34.21 65.29
C MET A 268 24.09 -35.60 64.66
N LEU A 269 24.39 -35.72 63.37
CA LEU A 269 24.77 -36.99 62.75
C LEU A 269 26.03 -37.59 63.40
N LEU A 270 27.04 -36.76 63.67
CA LEU A 270 28.25 -37.17 64.38
C LEU A 270 27.92 -37.62 65.82
N ALA A 271 27.04 -36.91 66.52
CA ALA A 271 26.60 -37.29 67.87
C ALA A 271 25.91 -38.66 67.88
N VAL A 272 25.06 -38.97 66.89
CA VAL A 272 24.43 -40.31 66.75
C VAL A 272 25.47 -41.40 66.49
N CYS A 273 26.49 -41.13 65.67
CA CYS A 273 27.60 -42.05 65.45
C CYS A 273 28.42 -42.30 66.72
N VAL A 274 28.69 -41.25 67.50
CA VAL A 274 29.40 -41.31 68.78
C VAL A 274 28.57 -42.09 69.81
N ALA A 275 27.28 -41.78 69.97
CA ALA A 275 26.39 -42.49 70.88
C ALA A 275 26.34 -43.99 70.57
N ARG A 276 26.26 -44.35 69.28
CA ARG A 276 26.35 -45.75 68.83
C ARG A 276 27.69 -46.41 69.19
N HIS A 277 28.80 -45.68 69.07
CA HIS A 277 30.14 -46.20 69.37
C HIS A 277 30.34 -46.47 70.88
N TYR A 278 29.79 -45.61 71.73
CA TYR A 278 29.89 -45.73 73.19
C TYR A 278 28.74 -46.51 73.85
N GLY A 279 27.72 -46.91 73.08
CA GLY A 279 26.60 -47.73 73.57
C GLY A 279 25.67 -47.02 74.56
N ILE A 280 25.58 -45.69 74.48
CA ILE A 280 24.74 -44.82 75.34
C ILE A 280 23.38 -44.60 74.69
#